data_AF-A0A2N5FXL9-F1
#
_entry.id   AF-A0A2N5FXL9-F1
#
_cell.length_a   1.000
_cell.length_b   1.000
_cell.length_c   1.000
_cell.angle_alpha   90.00
_cell.angle_beta   90.00
_cell.angle_gamma   90.00
#
_symmetry.space_group_name_H-M   'P 1'
#
loop_
_entity.id
_entity.type
_entity.pdbx_description
1 polymer ?
#
loop_
_entity_poly.entity_id
_entity_poly.type
_entity_poly.pdbx_seq_one_letter_code
_entity_poly.pdbx_strand_id
1 'polypeptide(L)' 'MIVVLWQVSFLLCVVTLLFGLFKKSWLSMFISFITSLPIAYYFLGAENSWRLVALAPIFSLLLTFLFWRNKVR' A
#
# COMPACT_ATOMS: atom_id res chain seq x y z
N MET A 1 -17.31 -8.42 -8.51
CA MET A 1 -17.24 -7.42 -7.41
C MET A 1 -15.83 -7.34 -6.82
N ILE A 2 -15.23 -8.45 -6.39
CA ILE A 2 -13.84 -8.49 -5.85
C ILE A 2 -12.76 -8.01 -6.84
N VAL A 3 -12.94 -8.28 -8.15
CA VAL A 3 -11.98 -7.83 -9.19
C VAL A 3 -11.88 -6.30 -9.25
N VAL A 4 -13.02 -5.61 -9.27
CA VAL A 4 -13.05 -4.14 -9.30
C VAL A 4 -12.46 -3.56 -8.02
N LEU A 5 -12.72 -4.19 -6.87
CA LEU A 5 -12.20 -3.74 -5.58
C LEU A 5 -10.66 -3.71 -5.57
N TRP A 6 -9.99 -4.81 -5.93
CA TRP A 6 -8.52 -4.83 -5.89
C TRP A 6 -7.90 -3.89 -6.92
N GLN A 7 -8.54 -3.69 -8.09
CA GLN A 7 -8.06 -2.77 -9.12
C GLN A 7 -8.14 -1.30 -8.70
N VAL A 8 -9.28 -0.89 -8.13
CA VAL A 8 -9.46 0.48 -7.60
C VAL A 8 -8.53 0.71 -6.41
N SER A 9 -8.43 -0.27 -5.51
CA SER A 9 -7.48 -0.25 -4.40
C SER A 9 -6.03 -0.14 -4.90
N PHE A 10 -5.67 -0.84 -5.96
CA PHE A 10 -4.34 -0.76 -6.58
C PHE A 10 -4.05 0.63 -7.13
N LEU A 11 -4.99 1.23 -7.87
CA LEU A 11 -4.83 2.59 -8.40
C LEU A 11 -4.64 3.60 -7.26
N LEU A 12 -5.49 3.56 -6.24
CA LEU A 12 -5.39 4.45 -5.08
C LEU A 12 -4.10 4.25 -4.31
N CYS A 13 -3.69 2.99 -4.11
CA CYS A 13 -2.44 2.63 -3.45
C CYS A 13 -1.24 3.22 -4.18
N VAL A 14 -1.16 3.09 -5.51
CA VAL A 14 -0.04 3.62 -6.32
C VAL A 14 -0.02 5.15 -6.30
N VAL A 15 -1.17 5.80 -6.52
CA VAL A 15 -1.26 7.27 -6.52
C VAL A 15 -0.84 7.85 -5.15
N THR A 16 -1.35 7.28 -4.06
CA THR A 16 -1.05 7.75 -2.71
C THR A 16 0.38 7.43 -2.29
N LEU A 17 0.95 6.30 -2.75
CA LEU A 17 2.36 5.97 -2.55
C LEU A 17 3.27 6.97 -3.25
N LEU A 18 3.06 7.22 -4.55
CA LEU A 18 3.87 8.17 -5.32
C LEU A 18 3.76 9.57 -4.71
N PHE A 19 2.54 10.04 -4.45
CA PHE A 19 2.33 11.34 -3.81
C PHE A 19 3.00 11.42 -2.44
N GLY A 20 2.90 10.36 -1.64
CA GLY A 20 3.58 10.23 -0.34
C GLY A 20 5.09 10.35 -0.46
N LEU A 21 5.70 9.66 -1.45
CA LEU A 21 7.15 9.73 -1.70
C LEU A 21 7.57 11.15 -2.10
N PHE A 22 6.88 11.76 -3.06
CA PHE A 22 7.20 13.10 -3.56
C PHE A 22 7.04 14.19 -2.51
N LYS A 23 5.97 14.13 -1.70
CA LYS A 23 5.68 15.13 -0.67
C LYS A 23 6.26 14.78 0.70
N LYS A 24 6.97 13.65 0.83
CA LYS A 24 7.44 13.09 2.10
C LYS A 24 6.32 13.02 3.16
N SER A 25 5.11 12.69 2.73
CA SER A 25 3.90 12.72 3.57
C SER A 25 3.63 11.36 4.21
N TRP A 26 3.78 11.30 5.54
CA TRP A 26 3.45 10.09 6.32
C TRP A 26 1.97 9.70 6.21
N LEU A 27 1.06 10.68 6.11
CA LEU A 27 -0.38 10.42 6.01
C LEU A 27 -0.72 9.75 4.67
N SER A 28 -0.11 10.23 3.59
CA SER A 28 -0.27 9.63 2.26
C SER A 28 0.31 8.22 2.21
N MET A 29 1.42 7.98 2.90
CA MET A 29 1.98 6.63 3.09
C MET A 29 1.03 5.71 3.86
N PHE A 30 0.39 6.22 4.90
CA PHE A 30 -0.60 5.46 5.66
C PHE A 30 -1.84 5.12 4.83
N ILE A 31 -2.31 6.06 4.00
CA ILE A 31 -3.41 5.80 3.05
C ILE A 31 -3.01 4.71 2.05
N SER A 32 -1.77 4.75 1.54
CA SER A 32 -1.23 3.69 0.68
C SER A 32 -1.20 2.33 1.38
N PHE A 33 -0.82 2.28 2.65
CA PHE A 33 -0.89 1.07 3.47
C PHE A 33 -2.33 0.53 3.55
N ILE A 34 -3.31 1.34 3.94
CA ILE A 34 -4.70 0.90 4.07
C ILE A 34 -5.27 0.41 2.73
N THR A 35 -5.01 1.14 1.66
CA THR A 35 -5.47 0.78 0.30
C THR A 35 -4.75 -0.43 -0.28
N SER A 36 -3.61 -0.85 0.29
CA SER A 36 -2.95 -2.10 -0.08
C SER A 36 -3.56 -3.35 0.56
N LEU A 37 -4.38 -3.21 1.61
CA LEU A 37 -4.98 -4.36 2.31
C LEU A 37 -5.94 -5.18 1.43
N PRO A 38 -6.86 -4.58 0.65
CA PRO A 38 -7.72 -5.33 -0.27
C PRO A 38 -6.93 -6.03 -1.38
N ILE A 39 -5.83 -5.42 -1.82
CA ILE A 39 -4.90 -6.03 -2.80
C ILE A 39 -4.28 -7.27 -2.18
N ALA A 40 -3.75 -7.16 -0.97
CA ALA A 40 -3.14 -8.28 -0.28
C ALA A 40 -4.12 -9.41 -0.01
N TYR A 41 -5.34 -9.09 0.43
CA TYR A 41 -6.41 -10.07 0.62
C TYR A 41 -6.71 -10.85 -0.67
N TYR A 42 -6.77 -10.16 -1.81
CA TYR A 42 -6.98 -10.80 -3.11
C TYR A 42 -5.81 -11.72 -3.51
N PHE A 43 -4.58 -11.25 -3.41
CA PHE A 43 -3.39 -12.00 -3.86
C PHE A 43 -2.89 -13.05 -2.85
N LEU A 44 -3.37 -13.04 -1.60
CA LEU A 44 -3.01 -14.06 -0.61
C LEU A 44 -3.46 -15.47 -1.04
N GLY A 45 -4.57 -15.55 -1.79
CA GLY A 45 -5.10 -16.79 -2.36
C GLY A 45 -4.47 -17.22 -3.69
N ALA A 46 -3.46 -16.49 -4.19
CA ALA A 46 -2.80 -16.85 -5.44
C ALA A 46 -1.87 -18.06 -5.25
N GLU A 47 -1.96 -19.06 -6.12
CA GLU A 47 -1.11 -20.27 -6.09
C GLU A 47 0.20 -20.13 -6.89
N ASN A 48 0.54 -18.91 -7.30
CA ASN A 48 1.72 -18.63 -8.11
C ASN A 48 2.55 -17.48 -7.50
N SER A 49 3.59 -17.04 -8.21
CA SER A 49 4.47 -15.95 -7.75
C SER A 49 3.75 -14.63 -7.45
N TRP A 50 2.53 -14.42 -7.95
CA TRP A 50 1.73 -13.24 -7.62
C TRP A 50 1.35 -13.19 -6.13
N ARG A 51 1.44 -14.30 -5.39
CA ARG A 51 1.28 -14.32 -3.92
C ARG A 51 2.23 -13.34 -3.21
N LEU A 52 3.39 -13.04 -3.80
CA LEU A 52 4.33 -12.05 -3.24
C LEU A 52 3.73 -10.64 -3.19
N VAL A 53 2.76 -10.31 -4.05
CA VAL A 53 2.04 -9.02 -4.02
C VAL A 53 1.29 -8.84 -2.69
N ALA A 54 0.92 -9.93 -2.01
CA ALA A 54 0.29 -9.87 -0.70
C ALA A 54 1.19 -9.27 0.40
N LEU A 55 2.50 -9.10 0.14
CA LEU A 55 3.44 -8.45 1.04
C LEU A 55 3.46 -6.91 0.90
N ALA A 56 2.74 -6.34 -0.09
CA ALA A 56 2.68 -4.89 -0.30
C ALA A 56 2.33 -4.06 0.95
N PRO A 57 1.38 -4.48 1.83
CA PRO A 57 1.08 -3.73 3.04
C PRO A 57 2.26 -3.64 4.01
N ILE A 58 3.09 -4.69 4.09
CA ILE A 58 4.27 -4.68 4.96
C ILE A 58 5.25 -3.61 4.48
N PHE A 59 5.50 -3.54 3.17
CA PHE A 59 6.34 -2.51 2.57
C PHE A 59 5.79 -1.09 2.82
N SER A 60 4.50 -0.86 2.55
CA SER A 60 3.87 0.45 2.77
C SER A 60 3.85 0.85 4.25
N LEU A 61 3.71 -0.11 5.17
CA LEU A 61 3.75 0.14 6.61
C LEU A 61 5.15 0.58 7.07
N LEU A 62 6.21 -0.07 6.56
CA LEU A 62 7.59 0.31 6.83
C LEU A 62 7.87 1.75 6.37
N LEU A 63 7.46 2.10 5.15
CA LEU A 63 7.58 3.47 4.64
C LEU A 63 6.79 4.48 5.48
N THR A 64 5.58 4.12 5.90
CA THR A 64 4.76 4.95 6.79
C THR A 64 5.50 5.26 8.09
N PHE A 65 6.06 4.24 8.74
CA PHE A 65 6.81 4.40 9.98
C PHE A 65 8.07 5.28 9.80
N LEU A 66 8.82 5.06 8.72
CA LEU A 66 9.99 5.88 8.39
C LEU A 66 9.64 7.36 8.23
N PHE A 67 8.56 7.66 7.51
CA PHE A 67 8.16 9.05 7.22
C PHE A 67 7.53 9.71 8.44
N TRP A 68 6.77 8.95 9.23
CA TRP A 68 6.23 9.42 10.50
C TRP A 68 7.35 9.79 11.47
N ARG A 69 8.36 8.93 11.62
CA ARG A 69 9.54 9.20 12.46
C ARG A 69 10.30 10.45 12.02
N ASN A 70 10.45 10.66 10.71
CA ASN A 70 11.11 11.84 10.16
C ASN A 70 10.32 13.14 10.38
N LYS A 71 8.99 13.08 10.57
CA LYS A 71 8.17 14.24 10.91
C LYS A 71 8.22 14.58 12.41
N VAL A 72 8.37 13.57 13.27
CA VAL A 72 8.36 13.73 14.73
C VAL A 72 9.69 14.30 15.26
N ARG A 73 10.80 14.06 14.55
CA ARG A 73 12.09 14.72 14.78
C ARG A 73 12.08 16.14 14.24
#